data_AF-A0A534BXM3-F1
#
_entry.id   AF-A0A534BXM3-F1
#
_cell.length_a   1.000
_cell.length_b   1.000
_cell.length_c   1.000
_cell.angle_alpha   90.00
_cell.angle_beta   90.00
_cell.angle_gamma   90.00
#
_symmetry.space_group_name_H-M   'P 1'
#
loop_
_entity.id
_entity.type
_entity.pdbx_description
1 polymer ?
#
loop_
_entity_poly.entity_id
_entity_poly.type
_entity_poly.pdbx_seq_one_letter_code
_entity_poly.pdbx_strand_id
1 'polypeptide(L)'
;HEDRTRCRPGHAYVPPYPRDAEDRGIQGQVYVEFSVMPDGRSRNPRIILAVPQGTFERSVRDGLLHSEFVSAPAERSPIQCTMFYRFVMEGAVGYSRLDAYVDETLAHAKGGDPRAQMLYGMLLVGLPQLNKPRSQALPWFLKSAQAGMPVAQYQVGYSLLKGWAATARRTRASTGCVGRLRRGNRMPRSHWRCMP
;
A
#
# COMPACT_ATOMS: atom_id res chain seq x y z
N HIS A 1 20.14 7.37 4.59
CA HIS A 1 19.85 6.05 5.20
C HIS A 1 19.17 6.31 6.56
N GLU A 2 18.09 7.10 6.57
CA GLU A 2 17.79 8.02 7.69
C GLU A 2 16.33 7.94 8.19
N ASP A 3 15.51 7.04 7.65
CA ASP A 3 14.05 7.06 7.84
C ASP A 3 13.50 5.79 8.51
N ARG A 4 14.36 4.84 8.89
CA ARG A 4 13.93 3.53 9.46
C ARG A 4 13.51 3.61 10.93
N THR A 5 13.62 4.78 11.55
CA THR A 5 13.34 5.03 12.97
C THR A 5 12.15 5.94 13.22
N ARG A 6 11.58 6.56 12.18
CA ARG A 6 10.39 7.40 12.31
C ARG A 6 9.15 6.54 12.51
N CYS A 7 8.24 7.00 13.38
CA CYS A 7 6.98 6.31 13.68
C CYS A 7 7.15 4.92 14.31
N ARG A 8 8.22 4.69 15.08
CA ARG A 8 8.44 3.44 15.81
C ARG A 8 7.45 3.36 16.98
N PRO A 9 6.63 2.29 17.11
CA PRO A 9 5.77 2.12 18.27
C PRO A 9 6.60 1.99 19.55
N GLY A 10 6.23 2.73 20.58
CA GLY A 10 6.74 2.56 21.94
C GLY A 10 5.85 1.61 22.74
N HIS A 11 4.54 1.89 22.72
CA HIS A 11 3.49 1.01 23.23
C HIS A 11 2.39 0.90 22.16
N ALA A 12 2.39 -0.22 21.44
CA ALA A 12 1.44 -0.46 20.36
C ALA A 12 0.15 -1.05 20.94
N TYR A 13 -0.96 -0.34 20.76
CA TYR A 13 -2.28 -0.94 20.96
C TYR A 13 -2.71 -1.61 19.66
N VAL A 14 -2.83 -2.94 19.69
CA VAL A 14 -3.27 -3.72 18.53
C VAL A 14 -4.77 -3.49 18.32
N PRO A 15 -5.20 -2.98 17.14
CA PRO A 15 -6.62 -2.80 16.85
C PRO A 15 -7.39 -4.12 17.02
N PRO A 16 -8.49 -4.14 17.79
CA PRO A 16 -9.29 -5.34 17.94
C PRO A 16 -9.96 -5.71 16.62
N TYR A 17 -10.08 -7.00 16.36
CA TYR A 17 -10.87 -7.50 15.24
C TYR A 17 -12.36 -7.16 15.49
N PRO A 18 -13.07 -6.52 14.55
CA PRO A 18 -14.50 -6.27 14.69
C PRO A 18 -15.28 -7.59 14.79
N ARG A 19 -16.14 -7.75 15.81
CA ARG A 19 -16.90 -9.01 16.03
C ARG A 19 -17.78 -9.40 14.84
N ASP A 20 -18.43 -8.41 14.22
CA ASP A 20 -19.26 -8.64 13.03
C ASP A 20 -18.45 -9.12 11.83
N ALA A 21 -17.20 -8.65 11.70
CA ALA A 21 -16.28 -9.12 10.69
C ALA A 21 -15.78 -10.54 11.01
N GLU A 22 -15.52 -10.83 12.29
CA GLU A 22 -15.11 -12.15 12.78
C GLU A 22 -16.19 -13.20 12.51
N ASP A 23 -17.43 -12.95 12.95
CA ASP A 23 -18.59 -13.83 12.77
C ASP A 23 -18.87 -14.14 11.28
N ARG A 24 -18.54 -13.20 10.40
CA ARG A 24 -18.78 -13.29 8.95
C ARG A 24 -17.56 -13.73 8.14
N GLY A 25 -16.43 -14.02 8.78
CA GLY A 25 -15.22 -14.41 8.06
C GLY A 25 -14.60 -13.29 7.20
N ILE A 26 -14.91 -12.03 7.48
CA ILE A 26 -14.48 -10.90 6.64
C ILE A 26 -13.08 -10.49 7.03
N GLN A 27 -12.13 -10.66 6.13
CA GLN A 27 -10.76 -10.16 6.29
C GLN A 27 -10.60 -8.75 5.71
N GLY A 28 -9.50 -8.07 5.98
CA GLY A 28 -9.29 -6.77 5.39
C GLY A 28 -7.94 -6.11 5.63
N GLN A 29 -7.81 -4.92 5.06
CA GLN A 29 -6.59 -4.12 5.07
C GLN A 29 -6.94 -2.65 5.18
N VAL A 30 -6.17 -1.92 5.99
CA VAL A 30 -6.38 -0.49 6.22
C VAL A 30 -5.06 0.26 6.14
N TYR A 31 -5.05 1.32 5.35
CA TYR A 31 -3.98 2.30 5.26
C TYR A 31 -4.44 3.59 5.93
N VAL A 32 -3.63 4.05 6.89
CA VAL A 32 -3.96 5.20 7.72
C VAL A 32 -2.76 6.12 7.82
N GLU A 33 -3.02 7.41 7.67
CA GLU A 33 -2.09 8.48 7.98
C GLU A 33 -2.47 9.09 9.31
N PHE A 34 -1.48 9.48 10.12
CA PHE A 34 -1.69 10.11 11.41
C PHE A 34 -0.45 10.92 11.80
N SER A 35 -0.58 11.72 12.85
CA SER A 35 0.52 12.51 13.39
C SER A 35 0.97 11.95 14.72
N VAL A 36 2.26 11.71 14.90
CA VAL A 36 2.88 11.47 16.20
C VAL A 36 3.30 12.81 16.78
N MET A 37 2.73 13.17 17.92
CA MET A 37 3.03 14.39 18.63
C MET A 37 4.35 14.27 19.41
N PRO A 38 4.98 15.37 19.85
CA PRO A 38 6.23 15.32 20.64
C PRO A 38 6.12 14.54 21.95
N ASP A 39 4.92 14.41 22.52
CA ASP A 39 4.62 13.57 23.69
C ASP A 39 4.54 12.07 23.36
N GLY A 40 4.78 11.69 22.11
CA GLY A 40 4.72 10.30 21.61
C GLY A 40 3.31 9.84 21.27
N ARG A 41 2.26 10.62 21.56
CA ARG A 41 0.88 10.20 21.30
C ARG A 41 0.51 10.39 19.84
N SER A 42 -0.28 9.47 19.33
CA SER A 42 -0.83 9.57 17.98
C SER A 42 -2.10 10.44 17.96
N ARG A 43 -2.26 11.25 16.91
CA ARG A 43 -3.41 12.13 16.69
C ARG A 43 -3.81 12.19 15.22
N ASN A 44 -5.03 12.65 14.97
CA ASN A 44 -5.59 12.92 13.64
C ASN A 44 -5.51 11.73 12.65
N PRO A 45 -5.93 10.51 13.04
CA PRO A 45 -5.92 9.38 12.11
C PRO A 45 -6.89 9.62 10.95
N ARG A 46 -6.37 9.57 9.73
CA ARG A 46 -7.08 9.68 8.46
C ARG A 46 -6.91 8.39 7.67
N ILE A 47 -8.02 7.70 7.43
CA ILE A 47 -8.03 6.52 6.59
C ILE A 47 -7.83 6.95 5.15
N ILE A 48 -6.73 6.48 4.55
CA ILE A 48 -6.42 6.71 3.14
C ILE A 48 -7.12 5.67 2.27
N LEU A 49 -7.15 4.42 2.74
CA LEU A 49 -7.78 3.32 2.06
C LEU A 49 -8.17 2.24 3.07
N ALA A 50 -9.36 1.66 2.92
CA ALA A 50 -9.80 0.49 3.67
C ALA A 50 -10.49 -0.51 2.74
N VAL A 51 -10.23 -1.79 2.99
CA VAL A 51 -10.73 -2.90 2.19
C VAL A 51 -11.17 -4.00 3.14
N PRO A 52 -12.47 -4.31 3.24
CA PRO A 52 -13.60 -3.54 2.70
C PRO A 52 -13.76 -2.21 3.46
N GLN A 53 -14.49 -1.27 2.85
CA GLN A 53 -14.86 -0.04 3.54
C GLN A 53 -15.94 -0.31 4.61
N GLY A 54 -15.89 0.49 5.67
CA GLY A 54 -16.86 0.51 6.77
C GLY A 54 -16.69 -0.60 7.81
N THR A 55 -15.63 -1.40 7.73
CA THR A 55 -15.46 -2.59 8.59
C THR A 55 -14.36 -2.40 9.63
N PHE A 56 -13.15 -2.00 9.22
CA PHE A 56 -11.97 -1.99 10.09
C PHE A 56 -11.53 -0.59 10.51
N GLU A 57 -12.09 0.45 9.90
CA GLU A 57 -11.68 1.84 10.06
C GLU A 57 -11.80 2.32 11.51
N ARG A 58 -12.89 1.97 12.20
CA ARG A 58 -13.08 2.33 13.60
C ARG A 58 -12.01 1.68 14.48
N SER A 59 -11.82 0.35 14.37
CA SER A 59 -10.80 -0.38 15.13
C SER A 59 -9.41 0.23 14.95
N VAL A 60 -9.04 0.60 13.72
CA VAL A 60 -7.74 1.19 13.43
C VAL A 60 -7.60 2.60 14.01
N ARG A 61 -8.63 3.44 13.89
CA ARG A 61 -8.62 4.79 14.50
C ARG A 61 -8.48 4.70 16.02
N ASP A 62 -9.30 3.86 16.65
CA ASP A 62 -9.29 3.68 18.10
C ASP A 62 -7.94 3.13 18.56
N GLY A 63 -7.42 2.11 17.88
CA GLY A 63 -6.13 1.54 18.26
C GLY A 63 -4.97 2.51 18.10
N LEU A 64 -4.96 3.35 17.07
CA LEU A 64 -3.96 4.42 16.95
C LEU A 64 -4.09 5.44 18.08
N LEU A 65 -5.31 5.89 18.41
CA LEU A 65 -5.51 6.89 19.47
C LEU A 65 -5.07 6.40 20.86
N HIS A 66 -5.03 5.08 21.08
CA HIS A 66 -4.51 4.45 22.31
C HIS A 66 -3.04 4.01 22.20
N SER A 67 -2.40 4.17 21.03
CA SER A 67 -1.00 3.81 20.81
C SER A 67 -0.07 4.97 21.13
N GLU A 68 1.11 4.62 21.64
CA GLU A 68 2.22 5.54 21.87
C GLU A 68 3.41 5.15 20.98
N PHE A 69 4.09 6.17 20.48
CA PHE A 69 5.21 6.06 19.57
C PHE A 69 6.44 6.70 20.22
N VAL A 70 7.61 6.19 19.85
CA VAL A 70 8.88 6.73 20.29
C VAL A 70 9.05 8.11 19.66
N SER A 71 8.94 9.15 20.47
CA SER A 71 9.31 10.51 20.10
C SER A 71 10.73 10.83 20.55
N ALA A 72 11.48 11.57 19.72
CA ALA A 72 12.73 12.15 20.13
C ALA A 72 12.43 13.47 20.87
N PRO A 73 12.91 13.69 22.11
CA PRO A 73 12.62 14.92 22.88
C PRO A 73 13.02 16.22 22.17
N ALA A 74 13.95 16.15 21.21
CA ALA A 74 14.38 17.28 20.40
C ALA A 74 13.40 17.64 19.28
N GLU A 75 12.49 16.74 18.89
CA GLU A 75 11.59 16.91 17.75
C GLU A 75 10.30 17.60 18.25
N ARG A 76 10.29 18.94 18.23
CA ARG A 76 9.14 19.78 18.68
C ARG A 76 7.96 19.76 17.71
N SER A 77 8.12 19.22 16.51
CA SER A 77 7.10 19.22 15.46
C SER A 77 6.44 17.85 15.33
N PRO A 78 5.13 17.79 15.05
CA PRO A 78 4.46 16.52 14.79
C PRO A 78 5.07 15.78 13.60
N ILE A 79 5.30 14.49 13.77
CA ILE A 79 5.82 13.60 12.73
C ILE A 79 4.62 13.01 11.98
N GLN A 80 4.58 13.16 10.65
CA GLN A 80 3.57 12.49 9.84
C GLN A 80 3.96 11.03 9.61
N CYS A 81 3.02 10.14 9.91
CA CYS A 81 3.21 8.71 9.91
C CYS A 81 2.17 8.03 9.04
N THR A 82 2.57 6.99 8.33
CA THR A 82 1.67 6.11 7.59
C THR A 82 1.84 4.69 8.11
N MET A 83 0.74 4.06 8.50
CA MET A 83 0.72 2.65 8.91
C MET A 83 -0.24 1.83 8.08
N PHE A 84 0.10 0.56 7.97
CA PHE A 84 -0.67 -0.45 7.26
C PHE A 84 -1.09 -1.54 8.25
N TYR A 85 -2.39 -1.78 8.33
CA TYR A 85 -2.97 -2.84 9.14
C TYR A 85 -3.55 -3.91 8.22
N ARG A 86 -3.32 -5.18 8.58
CA ARG A 86 -3.91 -6.34 7.92
C ARG A 86 -4.65 -7.17 8.96
N PHE A 87 -5.94 -7.37 8.72
CA PHE A 87 -6.84 -8.20 9.50
C PHE A 87 -7.03 -9.51 8.74
N VAL A 88 -6.48 -10.59 9.30
CA VAL A 88 -6.53 -11.95 8.73
C VAL A 88 -6.96 -12.93 9.82
N MET A 89 -7.75 -13.92 9.44
CA MET A 89 -8.18 -15.02 10.29
C MET A 89 -7.79 -16.34 9.63
N GLU A 90 -7.38 -17.33 10.40
CA GLU A 90 -7.19 -18.68 9.86
C GLU A 90 -8.53 -19.24 9.38
N GLY A 91 -8.57 -19.79 8.16
CA GLY A 91 -9.75 -20.50 7.64
C GLY A 91 -10.93 -19.64 7.16
N ALA A 92 -10.87 -18.32 7.24
CA ALA A 92 -11.99 -17.47 6.82
C ALA A 92 -12.09 -17.34 5.28
N VAL A 93 -13.17 -17.87 4.72
CA VAL A 93 -13.51 -17.86 3.29
C VAL A 93 -14.70 -16.92 3.04
N GLY A 94 -14.43 -15.78 2.38
CA GLY A 94 -15.39 -15.19 1.45
C GLY A 94 -15.96 -13.81 1.81
N TYR A 95 -15.71 -12.84 0.93
CA TYR A 95 -16.56 -11.65 0.83
C TYR A 95 -17.83 -12.06 0.09
N SER A 96 -18.99 -12.04 0.75
CA SER A 96 -20.28 -12.43 0.16
C SER A 96 -20.79 -11.54 -0.99
N ARG A 97 -20.02 -10.51 -1.37
CA ARG A 97 -20.24 -9.63 -2.54
C ARG A 97 -18.93 -9.28 -3.24
N LEU A 98 -17.98 -10.21 -3.25
CA LEU A 98 -16.65 -9.92 -3.76
C LEU A 98 -16.67 -9.43 -5.20
N ASP A 99 -17.41 -10.12 -6.05
CA ASP A 99 -17.42 -9.85 -7.49
C ASP A 99 -17.94 -8.45 -7.78
N ALA A 100 -19.09 -8.08 -7.20
CA ALA A 100 -19.66 -6.74 -7.33
C ALA A 100 -18.69 -5.64 -6.85
N TYR A 101 -18.04 -5.85 -5.71
CA TYR A 101 -17.06 -4.90 -5.18
C TYR A 101 -15.81 -4.77 -6.07
N VAL A 102 -15.33 -5.89 -6.62
CA VAL A 102 -14.17 -5.93 -7.53
C VAL A 102 -14.51 -5.26 -8.85
N ASP A 103 -15.71 -5.49 -9.39
CA ASP A 103 -16.17 -4.92 -10.64
C ASP A 103 -16.38 -3.40 -10.53
N GLU A 104 -17.01 -2.95 -9.44
CA GLU A 104 -17.15 -1.52 -9.12
C GLU A 104 -15.78 -0.85 -8.98
N THR A 105 -14.88 -1.45 -8.19
CA THR A 105 -13.51 -0.96 -8.04
C THR A 105 -12.78 -0.89 -9.38
N LEU A 106 -12.93 -1.91 -10.23
CA LEU A 106 -12.33 -1.95 -11.56
C LEU A 106 -12.88 -0.86 -12.46
N ALA A 107 -14.18 -0.57 -12.40
CA ALA A 107 -14.79 0.51 -13.16
C ALA A 107 -14.18 1.87 -12.79
N HIS A 108 -14.06 2.17 -11.49
CA HIS A 108 -13.40 3.39 -11.01
C HIS A 108 -11.90 3.43 -11.38
N ALA A 109 -11.20 2.30 -11.27
CA ALA A 109 -9.78 2.21 -11.62
C ALA A 109 -9.53 2.46 -13.12
N LYS A 110 -10.41 1.94 -13.99
CA LYS A 110 -10.42 2.20 -15.43
C LYS A 110 -10.76 3.66 -15.75
N GLY A 111 -11.64 4.28 -14.94
CA GLY A 111 -11.98 5.70 -15.01
C GLY A 111 -10.84 6.66 -14.63
N GLY A 112 -9.70 6.14 -14.14
CA GLY A 112 -8.52 6.94 -13.86
C GLY A 112 -8.36 7.35 -12.40
N ASP A 113 -9.27 6.95 -11.51
CA ASP A 113 -9.17 7.27 -10.07
C ASP A 113 -7.91 6.60 -9.47
N PRO A 114 -6.92 7.38 -9.00
CA PRO A 114 -5.69 6.84 -8.42
C PRO A 114 -5.94 5.95 -7.19
N ARG A 115 -6.95 6.27 -6.37
CA ARG A 115 -7.31 5.48 -5.20
C ARG A 115 -7.92 4.15 -5.61
N ALA A 116 -8.80 4.16 -6.61
CA ALA A 116 -9.37 2.93 -7.15
C ALA A 116 -8.33 2.06 -7.86
N GLN A 117 -7.36 2.65 -8.56
CA GLN A 117 -6.25 1.91 -9.15
C GLN A 117 -5.39 1.23 -8.08
N MET A 118 -5.04 1.95 -7.02
CA MET A 118 -4.35 1.37 -5.86
C MET A 118 -5.17 0.24 -5.24
N LEU A 119 -6.45 0.49 -4.99
CA LEU A 119 -7.39 -0.46 -4.39
C LEU A 119 -7.50 -1.75 -5.22
N TYR A 120 -7.71 -1.63 -6.53
CA TYR A 120 -7.83 -2.77 -7.42
C TYR A 120 -6.53 -3.61 -7.40
N GLY A 121 -5.36 -2.97 -7.43
CA GLY A 121 -4.09 -3.67 -7.26
C GLY A 121 -4.01 -4.44 -5.94
N MET A 122 -4.49 -3.86 -4.84
CA MET A 122 -4.51 -4.53 -3.53
C MET A 122 -5.44 -5.73 -3.50
N LEU A 123 -6.60 -5.66 -4.18
CA LEU A 123 -7.52 -6.80 -4.31
C LEU A 123 -6.85 -7.97 -5.03
N LEU A 124 -6.15 -7.69 -6.14
CA LEU A 124 -5.42 -8.72 -6.90
C LEU A 124 -4.32 -9.42 -6.10
N VAL A 125 -3.69 -8.72 -5.14
CA VAL A 125 -2.63 -9.30 -4.31
C VAL A 125 -3.19 -10.02 -3.08
N GLY A 126 -4.21 -9.43 -2.47
CA GLY A 126 -4.73 -9.81 -1.16
C GLY A 126 -5.79 -10.91 -1.20
N LEU A 127 -6.41 -11.16 -2.35
CA LEU A 127 -7.57 -12.05 -2.46
C LEU A 127 -7.28 -13.24 -3.39
N PRO A 128 -6.81 -14.38 -2.84
CA PRO A 128 -6.59 -15.61 -3.61
C PRO A 128 -7.82 -16.08 -4.40
N GLN A 129 -9.01 -15.85 -3.84
CA GLN A 129 -10.30 -16.27 -4.41
C GLN A 129 -10.65 -15.60 -5.75
N LEU A 130 -9.98 -14.49 -6.10
CA LEU A 130 -10.15 -13.89 -7.42
C LEU A 130 -9.54 -14.73 -8.54
N ASN A 131 -8.72 -15.74 -8.20
CA ASN A 131 -7.99 -16.58 -9.15
C ASN A 131 -7.18 -15.74 -10.17
N LYS A 132 -6.74 -14.53 -9.76
CA LYS A 132 -5.93 -13.62 -10.57
C LYS A 132 -4.48 -13.65 -10.10
N PRO A 133 -3.50 -13.67 -11.01
CA PRO A 133 -2.10 -13.65 -10.63
C PRO A 133 -1.73 -12.29 -10.04
N ARG A 134 -0.98 -12.30 -8.94
CA ARG A 134 -0.50 -11.09 -8.25
C ARG A 134 0.29 -10.14 -9.15
N SER A 135 0.91 -10.65 -10.22
CA SER A 135 1.64 -9.85 -11.21
C SER A 135 0.74 -8.84 -11.94
N GLN A 136 -0.57 -9.07 -12.03
CA GLN A 136 -1.52 -8.12 -12.61
C GLN A 136 -1.72 -6.87 -11.75
N ALA A 137 -1.30 -6.86 -10.48
CA ALA A 137 -1.45 -5.71 -9.59
C ALA A 137 -0.46 -4.58 -9.90
N LEU A 138 0.75 -4.91 -10.35
CA LEU A 138 1.83 -3.94 -10.53
C LEU A 138 1.48 -2.80 -11.52
N PRO A 139 0.86 -3.06 -12.69
CA PRO A 139 0.42 -1.98 -13.57
C PRO A 139 -0.53 -0.99 -12.89
N TRP A 140 -1.41 -1.46 -11.99
CA TRP A 140 -2.36 -0.61 -11.28
C TRP A 140 -1.68 0.21 -10.19
N PHE A 141 -0.74 -0.39 -9.45
CA PHE A 141 0.10 0.34 -8.52
C PHE A 141 0.94 1.41 -9.23
N LEU A 142 1.50 1.11 -10.41
CA LEU A 142 2.26 2.09 -11.20
C LEU A 142 1.40 3.28 -11.63
N LYS A 143 0.19 3.04 -12.14
CA LYS A 143 -0.73 4.14 -12.52
C LYS A 143 -1.06 5.03 -11.32
N SER A 144 -1.40 4.43 -10.19
CA SER A 144 -1.70 5.17 -8.96
C SER A 144 -0.48 5.94 -8.42
N ALA A 145 0.71 5.33 -8.48
CA ALA A 145 1.96 5.95 -8.08
C ALA A 145 2.35 7.14 -8.99
N GLN A 146 2.11 7.02 -10.30
CA GLN A 146 2.31 8.10 -11.28
C GLN A 146 1.36 9.27 -11.05
N ALA A 147 0.15 9.01 -10.56
CA ALA A 147 -0.79 10.03 -10.13
C ALA A 147 -0.46 10.62 -8.73
N GLY A 148 0.69 10.25 -8.15
CA GLY A 148 1.21 10.85 -6.93
C GLY A 148 0.75 10.20 -5.63
N MET A 149 0.09 9.04 -5.66
CA MET A 149 -0.29 8.35 -4.42
C MET A 149 0.94 7.76 -3.70
N PRO A 150 1.29 8.24 -2.49
CA PRO A 150 2.48 7.75 -1.78
C PRO A 150 2.37 6.27 -1.43
N VAL A 151 1.17 5.82 -1.05
CA VAL A 151 0.91 4.41 -0.72
C VAL A 151 1.16 3.50 -1.93
N ALA A 152 0.83 3.96 -3.13
CA ALA A 152 1.08 3.19 -4.35
C ALA A 152 2.58 3.15 -4.69
N GLN A 153 3.33 4.23 -4.46
CA GLN A 153 4.79 4.23 -4.64
C GLN A 153 5.46 3.19 -3.73
N TYR A 154 5.02 3.08 -2.47
CA TYR A 154 5.48 2.03 -1.56
C TYR A 154 5.16 0.63 -2.10
N GLN A 155 3.93 0.40 -2.56
CA GLN A 155 3.53 -0.91 -3.11
C GLN A 155 4.28 -1.28 -4.38
N VAL A 156 4.62 -0.32 -5.24
CA VAL A 156 5.50 -0.55 -6.40
C VAL A 156 6.87 -1.02 -5.92
N GLY A 157 7.48 -0.32 -4.95
CA GLY A 157 8.76 -0.71 -4.36
C GLY A 157 8.73 -2.12 -3.77
N TYR A 158 7.70 -2.42 -2.97
CA TYR A 158 7.49 -3.74 -2.39
C TYR A 158 7.32 -4.83 -3.45
N SER A 159 6.51 -4.57 -4.49
CA SER A 159 6.27 -5.51 -5.59
C SER A 159 7.54 -5.82 -6.39
N LEU A 160 8.41 -4.81 -6.59
CA LEU A 160 9.71 -4.97 -7.25
C LEU A 160 10.66 -5.83 -6.40
N LEU A 161 10.73 -5.56 -5.09
CA LEU A 161 11.56 -6.33 -4.16
C LEU A 161 11.11 -7.80 -4.04
N LYS A 162 9.80 -8.06 -4.07
CA LYS A 162 9.25 -9.42 -4.06
C LYS A 162 9.30 -10.13 -5.42
N GLY A 163 9.83 -9.47 -6.46
CA GLY A 163 10.01 -10.05 -7.78
C GLY A 163 8.73 -10.19 -8.61
N TRP A 164 7.62 -9.57 -8.22
CA TRP A 164 6.35 -9.66 -8.97
C TRP A 164 6.41 -8.99 -10.35
N ALA A 165 7.36 -8.08 -10.54
CA ALA A 165 7.64 -7.45 -11.83
C ALA A 165 8.41 -8.35 -12.81
N ALA A 166 9.06 -9.41 -12.33
CA ALA A 166 9.96 -10.23 -13.15
C ALA A 166 9.21 -11.03 -14.23
N THR A 167 7.91 -11.26 -14.07
CA THR A 167 7.06 -11.91 -15.07
C THR A 167 6.60 -10.95 -16.16
N ALA A 168 6.38 -9.67 -15.85
CA ALA A 168 5.99 -8.67 -16.84
C ALA A 168 7.13 -8.32 -17.83
N ARG A 169 8.39 -8.48 -17.41
CA ARG A 169 9.56 -8.23 -18.27
C ARG A 169 9.89 -9.37 -19.24
N ARG A 170 9.27 -10.55 -19.12
CA ARG A 170 9.52 -11.68 -20.04
C ARG A 170 8.76 -11.60 -21.36
N THR A 171 7.69 -10.80 -21.46
CA THR A 171 6.91 -10.63 -22.71
C THR A 171 7.22 -9.35 -23.49
N ARG A 172 8.26 -8.59 -23.08
CA ARG A 172 8.91 -7.57 -23.92
C ARG A 172 10.41 -7.84 -24.05
N ALA A 173 10.77 -9.12 -24.19
CA ALA A 173 12.12 -9.58 -24.47
C ALA A 173 12.21 -10.20 -25.87
N SER A 174 11.93 -9.37 -26.86
CA SER A 174 12.42 -9.46 -28.24
C SER A 174 12.26 -8.02 -28.74
N THR A 175 13.26 -7.15 -28.63
CA THR A 175 14.49 -7.17 -29.42
C THR A 175 15.59 -6.41 -28.66
N GLY A 176 16.83 -6.84 -28.84
CA GLY A 176 17.94 -6.61 -27.91
C GLY A 176 18.42 -5.17 -27.69
N CYS A 177 18.99 -4.97 -26.51
CA CYS A 177 20.10 -4.05 -26.24
C CYS A 177 20.67 -4.39 -24.85
N VAL A 178 21.73 -5.19 -24.81
CA VAL A 178 22.49 -5.48 -23.58
C VAL A 178 23.46 -4.33 -23.35
N GLY A 179 23.06 -3.36 -22.52
CA GLY A 179 23.91 -2.27 -22.06
C GLY A 179 24.67 -2.68 -20.78
N ARG A 180 25.94 -3.04 -20.94
CA ARG A 180 26.87 -3.39 -19.86
C ARG A 180 27.13 -2.16 -18.98
N LEU A 181 26.85 -2.24 -17.67
CA LEU A 181 27.23 -1.20 -16.68
C LEU A 181 28.76 -1.14 -16.58
N ARG A 182 29.40 -0.14 -17.20
CA ARG A 182 30.78 0.25 -16.87
C ARG A 182 30.74 1.25 -15.71
N ARG A 183 31.52 0.94 -14.67
CA ARG A 183 31.84 1.86 -13.57
C ARG A 183 32.55 3.09 -14.12
N GLY A 184 32.24 4.25 -13.54
CA GLY A 184 33.14 5.39 -13.53
C GLY A 184 32.67 6.60 -14.34
N ASN A 185 32.45 7.67 -13.58
CA ASN A 185 32.53 9.07 -13.96
C ASN A 185 31.42 9.75 -14.78
N ARG A 186 31.08 10.93 -14.25
CA ARG A 186 30.34 12.10 -14.76
C ARG A 186 29.88 12.06 -16.21
N MET A 187 28.65 12.54 -16.46
CA MET A 187 28.37 13.58 -17.47
C MET A 187 26.94 14.16 -17.33
N PRO A 188 26.68 15.36 -17.90
CA PRO A 188 25.57 16.25 -17.59
C PRO A 188 24.34 16.08 -18.52
N ARG A 189 23.43 17.05 -18.40
CA ARG A 189 22.09 17.19 -18.99
C ARG A 189 21.98 16.86 -20.50
N SER A 190 20.73 16.50 -20.84
CA SER A 190 20.06 16.56 -22.15
C SER A 190 20.60 15.68 -23.28
N HIS A 191 19.92 14.56 -23.53
CA HIS A 191 19.10 14.34 -24.73
C HIS A 191 18.59 12.89 -24.77
N TRP A 192 17.27 12.70 -24.64
CA TRP A 192 16.60 11.47 -25.05
C TRP A 192 16.01 11.73 -26.44
N ARG A 193 16.50 11.03 -27.46
CA ARG A 193 15.79 10.85 -28.73
C ARG A 193 15.52 9.36 -28.90
N CYS A 194 14.25 9.00 -28.92
CA CYS A 194 13.75 7.72 -29.41
C CYS A 194 13.14 7.98 -30.78
N MET A 195 13.50 7.18 -31.80
CA MET A 195 12.71 6.81 -32.99
C MET A 195 13.54 5.81 -33.82
N PRO A 196 12.91 4.96 -34.64
CA PRO A 196 11.72 4.12 -34.42
C PRO A 196 12.08 2.71 -33.92
#